data_AF-A0AAE8F9N2-F1
#
_entry.id   AF-A0AAE8F9N2-F1
#
_cell.length_a   1.000
_cell.length_b   1.000
_cell.length_c   1.000
_cell.angle_alpha   90.00
_cell.angle_beta   90.00
_cell.angle_gamma   90.00
#
_symmetry.space_group_name_H-M   'P 1'
#
loop_
_entity.id
_entity.type
_entity.pdbx_description
1 polymer ?
#
loop_
_entity_poly.entity_id
_entity_poly.type
_entity_poly.pdbx_seq_one_letter_code
_entity_poly.pdbx_strand_id
1 'polypeptide(L)'
;HRGAKVCAERQGNSQRFTCPYHGWTYDSHGSLIGLPDKAAYQHAGQCHPELSLTRVKHAVYRNFLFIHYGARQASLETYLGQAKDYIDLICDQSEAELEIIPGGFEHSIKANWKLLAENGVDAYHLPFA
;
A
#
# COMPACT_ATOMS: atom_id res chain seq x y z
N HIS A 1 6.35 17.06 -8.01
CA HIS A 1 7.37 17.96 -8.60
C HIS A 1 8.64 17.22 -9.08
N ARG A 2 9.56 16.82 -8.19
CA ARG A 2 10.89 16.26 -8.56
C ARG A 2 11.19 14.87 -7.95
N GLY A 3 10.16 14.07 -7.68
CA GLY A 3 10.32 12.69 -7.20
C GLY A 3 10.78 12.51 -5.74
N ALA A 4 10.88 13.59 -4.95
CA ALA A 4 11.18 13.49 -3.53
C ALA A 4 10.05 12.74 -2.78
N LYS A 5 10.44 11.90 -1.82
CA LYS A 5 9.50 11.19 -0.94
C LYS A 5 8.69 12.20 -0.13
N VAL A 6 7.37 12.09 -0.15
CA VAL A 6 6.44 13.05 0.49
C VAL A 6 6.15 12.73 1.97
N CYS A 7 6.34 11.48 2.38
CA CYS A 7 6.24 11.04 3.76
C CYS A 7 7.43 10.12 4.06
N ALA A 8 8.32 10.54 4.96
CA ALA A 8 9.47 9.73 5.38
C ALA A 8 9.14 8.83 6.58
N GLU A 9 8.14 9.23 7.37
CA GLU A 9 7.68 8.48 8.53
C GLU A 9 7.05 7.15 8.13
N ARG A 10 7.33 6.11 8.92
CA ARG A 10 6.80 4.75 8.67
C ARG A 10 5.33 4.62 9.01
N GLN A 11 4.87 5.35 10.03
CA GLN A 11 3.49 5.37 10.50
C GLN A 11 3.18 6.70 11.18
N GLY A 12 1.91 7.07 11.25
CA GLY A 12 1.46 8.29 11.91
C GLY A 12 0.04 8.66 11.48
N ASN A 13 -0.42 9.83 11.94
CA ASN A 13 -1.70 10.41 11.54
C ASN A 13 -1.43 11.84 11.03
N SER A 14 -1.83 12.13 9.79
CA SER A 14 -1.73 13.47 9.23
C SER A 14 -2.83 13.71 8.20
N GLN A 15 -3.34 14.94 8.19
CA GLN A 15 -4.29 15.40 7.17
C GLN A 15 -3.61 15.93 5.91
N ARG A 16 -2.30 16.22 5.98
CA ARG A 16 -1.52 16.86 4.90
C ARG A 16 -0.11 16.29 4.83
N PHE A 17 0.40 16.17 3.61
CA PHE A 17 1.76 15.72 3.33
C PHE A 17 2.49 16.79 2.52
N THR A 18 3.50 17.40 3.11
CA THR A 18 4.29 18.46 2.45
C THR A 18 5.63 17.91 2.01
N CYS A 19 5.88 17.97 0.70
CA CYS A 19 7.14 17.57 0.09
C CYS A 19 8.29 18.42 0.66
N PRO A 20 9.32 17.81 1.27
CA PRO A 20 10.39 18.55 1.95
C PRO A 20 11.29 19.34 0.99
N TYR A 21 11.22 19.06 -0.32
CA TYR A 21 12.10 19.71 -1.28
C TYR A 21 11.61 21.11 -1.67
N HIS A 22 10.35 21.25 -2.09
CA HIS A 22 9.81 22.51 -2.62
C HIS A 22 8.45 22.89 -2.00
N GLY A 23 8.05 22.29 -0.88
CA GLY A 23 6.82 22.66 -0.17
C GLY A 23 5.50 22.32 -0.86
N TRP A 24 5.52 21.51 -1.93
CA TRP A 24 4.30 21.01 -2.56
C TRP A 24 3.52 20.18 -1.54
N THR A 25 2.26 20.55 -1.32
CA THR A 25 1.43 19.98 -0.24
C THR A 25 0.26 19.23 -0.82
N TYR A 26 0.09 18.00 -0.36
CA TYR A 26 -0.95 17.06 -0.76
C TYR A 26 -1.90 16.80 0.41
N ASP A 27 -3.17 16.56 0.12
CA ASP A 27 -4.12 16.05 1.11
C ASP A 27 -3.91 14.53 1.35
N SER A 28 -4.65 13.95 2.29
CA SER A 28 -4.62 12.52 2.61
C SER A 28 -5.12 11.61 1.48
N HIS A 29 -5.80 12.15 0.47
CA HIS A 29 -6.22 11.43 -0.74
C HIS A 29 -5.20 11.59 -1.89
N GLY A 30 -4.08 12.26 -1.63
CA GLY A 30 -2.99 12.49 -2.58
C GLY A 30 -3.22 13.63 -3.56
N SER A 31 -4.30 14.41 -3.41
CA SER A 31 -4.58 15.56 -4.28
C SER A 31 -3.61 16.70 -3.97
N LEU A 32 -3.07 17.37 -4.99
CA LEU A 32 -2.26 18.56 -4.79
C LEU A 32 -3.15 19.73 -4.34
N ILE A 33 -2.96 20.19 -3.11
CA ILE A 33 -3.75 21.27 -2.50
C ILE A 33 -2.94 22.56 -2.25
N GLY A 34 -1.61 22.46 -2.23
CA GLY A 34 -0.72 23.58 -1.95
C GLY A 34 0.50 23.59 -2.86
N LEU A 35 0.75 24.75 -3.47
CA LEU A 35 1.90 24.98 -4.34
C LEU A 35 2.50 26.34 -3.96
N PRO A 36 3.77 26.39 -3.51
CA PRO A 36 4.47 27.66 -3.33
C PRO A 36 4.65 28.39 -4.67
N ASP A 37 4.58 29.72 -4.62
CA ASP A 37 4.70 30.61 -5.78
C ASP A 37 3.80 30.23 -6.97
N LYS A 38 2.48 30.13 -6.72
CA LYS A 38 1.48 29.73 -7.73
C LYS A 38 1.58 30.56 -9.02
N ALA A 39 1.91 31.85 -8.94
CA ALA A 39 2.02 32.72 -10.10
C ALA A 39 3.11 32.29 -11.10
N ALA A 40 4.18 31.64 -10.63
CA ALA A 40 5.23 31.11 -11.48
C ALA A 40 4.80 29.89 -12.33
N TYR A 41 3.63 29.33 -12.05
CA TYR A 41 3.11 28.14 -12.72
C TYR A 41 1.82 28.50 -13.47
N GLN A 42 1.87 28.49 -14.81
CA GLN A 42 0.81 28.94 -15.73
C GLN A 42 -0.56 28.22 -15.56
N HIS A 43 -0.63 27.16 -14.75
CA HIS A 43 -1.85 26.37 -14.49
C HIS A 43 -2.18 26.18 -12.99
N ALA A 44 -1.55 26.91 -12.07
CA ALA A 44 -1.58 26.62 -10.63
C ALA A 44 -2.81 27.11 -9.84
N GLY A 45 -3.92 27.39 -10.52
CA GLY A 45 -5.18 27.76 -9.89
C GLY A 45 -6.14 26.58 -9.65
N GLN A 46 -5.89 25.42 -10.25
CA GLN A 46 -6.81 24.29 -10.23
C GLN A 46 -6.06 23.06 -9.71
N CYS A 47 -6.71 22.26 -8.87
CA CYS A 47 -6.25 20.92 -8.49
C CYS A 47 -6.03 20.10 -9.77
N HIS A 48 -4.85 20.20 -10.38
CA HIS A 48 -4.58 19.53 -11.64
C HIS A 48 -4.37 18.04 -11.31
N PRO A 49 -5.23 17.14 -11.81
CA PRO A 49 -5.11 15.72 -11.50
C PRO A 49 -3.73 15.16 -11.86
N GLU A 50 -3.10 15.71 -12.90
CA GLU A 50 -1.77 15.30 -13.38
C GLU A 50 -0.61 15.68 -12.45
N LEU A 51 -0.81 16.66 -11.55
CA LEU A 51 0.20 17.12 -10.60
C LEU A 51 0.03 16.53 -9.19
N SER A 52 -1.06 15.79 -8.98
CA SER A 52 -1.37 15.05 -7.76
C SER A 52 -0.52 13.76 -7.66
N LEU A 53 -0.56 13.11 -6.50
CA LEU A 53 0.11 11.81 -6.34
C LEU A 53 -0.54 10.77 -7.26
N THR A 54 0.28 9.90 -7.85
CA THR A 54 -0.20 8.78 -8.67
C THR A 54 -1.09 7.89 -7.82
N ARG A 55 -2.35 7.77 -8.22
CA ARG A 55 -3.29 6.86 -7.55
C ARG A 55 -2.97 5.43 -7.95
N VAL A 56 -2.89 4.57 -6.95
CA VAL A 56 -2.78 3.12 -7.15
C VAL A 56 -4.12 2.49 -6.86
N LYS A 57 -4.53 1.55 -7.71
CA LYS A 57 -5.77 0.80 -7.51
C LYS A 57 -5.58 -0.13 -6.30
N HIS A 58 -6.63 -0.20 -5.48
CA HIS A 58 -6.69 -1.14 -4.37
C HIS A 58 -8.07 -1.77 -4.29
N ALA A 59 -8.14 -2.88 -3.57
CA ALA A 59 -9.38 -3.55 -3.18
C ALA A 59 -9.19 -4.12 -1.78
N VAL A 60 -10.30 -4.28 -1.05
CA VAL A 60 -10.29 -4.79 0.32
C VAL A 60 -11.08 -6.09 0.35
N TYR A 61 -10.54 -7.12 1.01
CA TYR A 61 -11.23 -8.37 1.29
C TYR A 61 -10.96 -8.75 2.75
N ARG A 62 -12.00 -8.91 3.57
CA ARG A 62 -11.88 -9.25 5.01
C ARG A 62 -10.86 -8.37 5.76
N ASN A 63 -10.92 -7.05 5.54
CA ASN A 63 -9.98 -6.03 6.09
C ASN A 63 -8.52 -6.14 5.61
N PHE A 64 -8.17 -7.07 4.73
CA PHE A 64 -6.89 -7.07 4.03
C PHE A 64 -6.92 -6.12 2.84
N LEU A 65 -5.97 -5.19 2.79
CA LEU A 65 -5.82 -4.24 1.69
C LEU A 65 -4.86 -4.80 0.62
N PHE A 66 -5.36 -4.97 -0.60
CA PHE A 66 -4.57 -5.42 -1.75
C PHE A 66 -4.34 -4.27 -2.73
N ILE A 67 -3.12 -4.17 -3.25
CA ILE A 67 -2.71 -3.14 -4.20
C ILE A 67 -2.42 -3.80 -5.56
N HIS A 68 -2.95 -3.22 -6.64
CA HIS A 68 -2.77 -3.72 -8.00
C HIS A 68 -2.22 -2.64 -8.94
N TYR A 69 -1.11 -2.93 -9.60
CA TYR A 69 -0.42 -2.04 -10.54
C TYR A 69 -0.70 -2.35 -12.02
N GLY A 70 -1.42 -3.43 -12.33
CA GLY A 70 -1.67 -3.86 -13.70
C GLY A 70 -2.75 -3.04 -14.42
N ALA A 71 -2.68 -3.04 -15.75
CA ALA A 71 -3.65 -2.34 -16.60
C ALA A 71 -4.98 -3.11 -16.74
N ARG A 72 -4.92 -4.45 -16.79
CA ARG A 72 -6.09 -5.34 -16.91
C ARG A 72 -6.44 -5.89 -15.54
N GLN A 73 -7.70 -5.72 -15.16
CA GLN A 73 -8.18 -6.03 -13.82
C GLN A 73 -9.26 -7.10 -13.88
N ALA A 74 -8.98 -8.27 -13.32
CA ALA A 74 -10.02 -9.12 -12.76
C ALA A 74 -10.41 -8.56 -11.38
N SER A 75 -11.62 -8.82 -10.90
CA SER A 75 -11.97 -8.44 -9.53
C SER A 75 -11.05 -9.14 -8.53
N LEU A 76 -10.88 -8.58 -7.32
CA LEU A 76 -10.04 -9.20 -6.30
C LEU A 76 -10.55 -10.61 -5.97
N GLU A 77 -11.86 -10.80 -5.90
CA GLU A 77 -12.49 -12.08 -5.63
C GLU A 77 -12.23 -13.10 -6.73
N THR A 78 -12.17 -12.66 -7.98
CA THR A 78 -11.81 -13.51 -9.13
C THR A 78 -10.34 -13.90 -9.07
N TYR A 79 -9.45 -12.97 -8.70
CA TYR A 79 -8.02 -13.23 -8.54
C TYR A 79 -7.75 -14.21 -7.40
N LEU A 80 -8.40 -14.01 -6.25
CA LEU A 80 -8.24 -14.90 -5.09
C LEU A 80 -8.83 -16.28 -5.33
N GLY A 81 -9.96 -16.38 -6.06
CA GLY A 81 -10.60 -17.67 -6.33
C GLY A 81 -10.89 -18.42 -5.02
N GLN A 82 -10.43 -19.68 -4.94
CA GLN A 82 -10.59 -20.54 -3.75
C GLN A 82 -9.65 -20.19 -2.60
N ALA A 83 -8.67 -19.31 -2.79
CA ALA A 83 -7.86 -18.82 -1.68
C ALA A 83 -8.71 -18.07 -0.64
N LYS A 84 -9.87 -17.54 -1.06
CA LYS A 84 -10.85 -16.91 -0.17
C LYS A 84 -11.31 -17.85 0.94
N ASP A 85 -11.54 -19.13 0.62
CA ASP A 85 -12.02 -20.12 1.60
C ASP A 85 -11.05 -20.26 2.78
N TYR A 86 -9.74 -20.17 2.51
CA TYR A 86 -8.70 -20.19 3.54
C TYR A 86 -8.59 -18.87 4.30
N ILE A 87 -8.74 -17.73 3.62
CA ILE A 87 -8.76 -16.41 4.29
C ILE A 87 -9.96 -16.34 5.24
N ASP A 88 -11.13 -16.77 4.79
CA ASP A 88 -12.35 -16.81 5.58
C ASP A 88 -12.18 -17.74 6.78
N LEU A 89 -11.63 -18.94 6.57
CA LEU A 89 -11.31 -19.89 7.65
C LEU A 89 -10.41 -19.28 8.75
N ILE A 90 -9.43 -18.45 8.37
CA ILE A 90 -8.56 -17.77 9.33
C ILE A 90 -9.32 -16.65 10.05
N CYS A 91 -10.14 -15.88 9.34
CA CYS A 91 -10.87 -14.75 9.90
C CYS A 91 -12.07 -15.16 10.76
N ASP A 92 -12.69 -16.31 10.47
CA ASP A 92 -13.90 -16.80 11.14
C ASP A 92 -13.59 -17.63 12.41
N GLN A 93 -12.33 -17.64 12.87
CA GLN A 93 -11.95 -18.33 14.11
C GLN A 93 -12.56 -17.70 15.38
N SER A 94 -13.06 -16.47 15.29
CA SER A 94 -13.75 -15.79 16.39
C SER A 94 -14.82 -14.83 15.87
N GLU A 95 -15.77 -14.45 16.74
CA GLU A 95 -16.74 -13.39 16.42
C GLU A 95 -16.09 -12.00 16.37
N ALA A 96 -14.90 -11.84 16.96
CA ALA A 96 -14.13 -10.60 16.91
C ALA A 96 -13.30 -10.50 15.61
N GLU A 97 -13.07 -9.27 15.16
CA GLU A 97 -12.22 -9.02 14.00
C GLU A 97 -10.74 -9.29 14.30
N LEU A 98 -9.98 -9.66 13.27
CA LEU A 98 -8.53 -9.79 13.36
C LEU A 98 -7.89 -8.40 13.52
N GLU A 99 -7.02 -8.27 14.52
CA GLU A 99 -6.17 -7.10 14.71
C GLU A 99 -4.69 -7.42 14.51
N ILE A 100 -3.95 -6.46 13.96
CA ILE A 100 -2.49 -6.54 13.88
C ILE A 100 -1.94 -5.97 15.18
N ILE A 101 -1.31 -6.83 15.99
CA ILE A 101 -0.62 -6.39 17.20
C ILE A 101 0.60 -5.53 16.81
N PRO A 102 0.78 -4.34 17.40
CA PRO A 102 1.94 -3.50 17.11
C PRO A 102 3.26 -4.20 17.45
N GLY A 103 4.24 -4.04 16.57
CA GLY A 103 5.55 -4.68 16.69
C GLY A 103 5.79 -5.63 15.52
N GLY A 104 6.94 -5.51 14.89
CA GLY A 104 7.31 -6.33 13.74
C GLY A 104 8.81 -6.49 13.65
N PHE A 105 9.23 -7.63 13.08
CA PHE A 105 10.64 -7.91 12.80
C PHE A 105 10.92 -7.66 11.34
N GLU A 106 11.78 -6.68 11.05
CA GLU A 106 12.28 -6.43 9.71
C GLU A 106 13.70 -6.95 9.59
N HIS A 107 13.93 -7.80 8.60
CA HIS A 107 15.23 -8.35 8.29
C HIS A 107 15.41 -8.43 6.78
N SER A 108 16.66 -8.40 6.32
CA SER A 108 17.01 -8.54 4.92
C SER A 108 17.72 -9.88 4.72
N ILE A 109 17.27 -10.64 3.74
CA ILE A 109 17.88 -11.93 3.35
C ILE A 109 18.41 -11.79 1.93
N LYS A 110 19.62 -12.31 1.68
CA LYS A 110 20.19 -12.39 0.34
C LYS A 110 19.64 -13.61 -0.41
N ALA A 111 18.33 -13.61 -0.65
CA ALA A 111 17.62 -14.70 -1.33
C ALA A 111 16.55 -14.15 -2.28
N ASN A 112 16.14 -14.97 -3.25
CA ASN A 112 14.97 -14.63 -4.07
C ASN A 112 13.70 -14.79 -3.23
N TRP A 113 12.78 -13.82 -3.30
CA TRP A 113 11.54 -13.83 -2.53
C TRP A 113 10.69 -15.09 -2.74
N LYS A 114 10.78 -15.74 -3.93
CA LYS A 114 10.05 -16.98 -4.22
C LYS A 114 10.43 -18.13 -3.30
N LEU A 115 11.67 -18.19 -2.84
CA LEU A 115 12.13 -19.26 -1.94
C LEU A 115 11.38 -19.24 -0.61
N LEU A 116 11.10 -18.05 -0.06
CA LEU A 116 10.33 -17.91 1.18
C LEU A 116 8.86 -18.29 0.96
N ALA A 117 8.29 -17.88 -0.18
CA ALA A 117 6.90 -18.19 -0.53
C ALA A 117 6.67 -19.69 -0.75
N GLU A 118 7.57 -20.36 -1.47
CA GLU A 118 7.49 -21.81 -1.73
C GLU A 118 7.74 -22.62 -0.46
N ASN A 119 8.72 -22.22 0.36
CA ASN A 119 8.98 -22.88 1.64
C ASN A 119 7.79 -22.80 2.59
N GLY A 120 7.05 -21.69 2.60
CA GLY A 120 5.87 -21.52 3.46
C GLY A 120 4.70 -22.47 3.16
N VAL A 121 4.67 -23.08 1.97
CA VAL A 121 3.64 -24.08 1.58
C VAL A 121 4.18 -25.50 1.48
N ASP A 122 5.47 -25.71 1.78
CA ASP A 122 6.11 -27.02 1.76
C ASP A 122 6.26 -27.56 3.19
N ALA A 123 5.57 -28.64 3.54
CA ALA A 123 5.73 -29.27 4.85
C ALA A 123 6.89 -30.29 4.92
N TYR A 124 7.50 -30.64 3.77
CA TYR A 124 8.48 -31.72 3.69
C TYR A 124 9.75 -31.43 4.49
N HIS A 125 10.16 -30.16 4.56
CA HIS A 125 11.39 -29.75 5.24
C HIS A 125 11.27 -29.75 6.77
N LEU A 126 10.06 -29.73 7.35
CA LEU A 126 9.85 -29.60 8.80
C LEU A 126 10.61 -30.62 9.67
N PRO A 127 10.67 -31.93 9.33
CA PRO A 127 11.43 -32.90 10.13
C PRO A 127 12.95 -32.87 9.90
N PHE A 128 13.45 -32.12 8.91
CA PHE A 128 14.87 -32.16 8.49
C PHE A 128 15.60 -30.82 8.58
N ALA A 129 14.87 -29.71 8.76
CA ALA A 129 15.40 -28.35 8.82
C ALA A 129 15.94 -27.97 10.21
#